data_AF-A0A6J6CHX2-F1
#
_entry.id   AF-A0A6J6CHX2-F1
#
_cell.length_a   1.000
_cell.length_b   1.000
_cell.length_c   1.000
_cell.angle_alpha   90.00
_cell.angle_beta   90.00
_cell.angle_gamma   90.00
#
_symmetry.space_group_name_H-M   'P 1'
#
loop_
_entity.id
_entity.type
_entity.pdbx_description
1 polymer ?
#
loop_
_entity_poly.entity_id
_entity_poly.type
_entity_poly.pdbx_seq_one_letter_code
_entity_poly.pdbx_strand_id
1 'polypeptide(L)'
;MARDCEGYLPLDGVYAGWLCVDGERYPAAHSVGINETFQAVPRLVESHVLDRDDLDLYDQVVTLEFTDFIRPSAKFNGVDDLVVAINRDLDNVRTVLAATS
;
A
#
# COMPACT_ATOMS: atom_id res chain seq x y z
N MET A 1 -5.29 18.40 -9.44
CA MET A 1 -5.54 17.18 -8.65
C MET A 1 -6.30 17.59 -7.40
N ALA A 2 -7.59 17.25 -7.33
CA ALA A 2 -8.35 17.42 -6.10
C ALA A 2 -7.78 16.44 -5.05
N ARG A 3 -7.50 16.93 -3.84
CA ARG A 3 -6.86 16.18 -2.75
C ARG A 3 -7.81 16.01 -1.57
N ASP A 4 -9.10 15.91 -1.89
CA ASP A 4 -10.17 15.83 -0.89
C ASP A 4 -10.46 14.35 -0.63
N CYS A 5 -9.77 13.79 0.36
CA CYS A 5 -10.15 12.51 0.97
C CYS A 5 -10.87 12.81 2.29
N GLU A 6 -12.18 12.57 2.35
CA GLU A 6 -12.95 12.61 3.60
C GLU A 6 -13.07 11.19 4.16
N GLY A 7 -12.55 10.92 5.36
CA GLY A 7 -12.69 9.63 6.01
C GLY A 7 -11.62 9.29 7.06
N TYR A 8 -11.77 8.12 7.67
CA TYR A 8 -10.79 7.56 8.61
C TYR A 8 -9.90 6.55 7.87
N LEU A 9 -8.59 6.77 7.92
CA LEU A 9 -7.60 5.78 7.50
C LEU A 9 -7.28 4.84 8.67
N PRO A 10 -6.85 3.59 8.38
CA PRO A 10 -6.40 2.68 9.41
C PRO A 10 -5.10 3.16 10.08
N LEU A 11 -4.54 2.35 10.97
CA LEU A 11 -3.26 2.65 11.62
C LEU A 11 -2.15 2.85 10.56
N ASP A 12 -1.14 3.66 10.86
CA ASP A 12 0.01 3.80 9.96
C ASP A 12 0.82 2.49 9.92
N GLY A 13 1.07 1.98 8.73
CA GLY A 13 1.72 0.69 8.53
C GLY A 13 1.43 0.08 7.17
N VAL A 14 1.81 -1.18 7.03
CA VAL A 14 1.66 -1.97 5.81
C VAL A 14 0.50 -2.94 5.98
N TYR A 15 -0.33 -3.05 4.94
CA TYR A 15 -1.49 -3.92 4.89
C TYR A 15 -1.44 -4.80 3.63
N ALA A 16 -1.92 -6.03 3.76
CA ALA A 16 -2.31 -6.83 2.62
C ALA A 16 -3.70 -6.41 2.16
N GLY A 17 -3.90 -6.37 0.85
CA GLY A 17 -5.17 -5.95 0.30
C GLY A 17 -5.24 -6.09 -1.21
N TRP A 18 -6.21 -5.40 -1.79
CA TRP A 18 -6.46 -5.42 -3.22
C TRP A 18 -6.57 -4.00 -3.76
N LEU A 19 -6.06 -3.80 -4.97
CA LEU A 19 -6.30 -2.60 -5.77
C LEU A 19 -7.30 -2.96 -6.86
N CYS A 20 -8.43 -2.25 -6.90
CA CYS A 20 -9.48 -2.45 -7.87
C CYS A 20 -9.55 -1.24 -8.81
N VAL A 21 -9.52 -1.48 -10.12
CA VAL A 21 -9.59 -0.45 -11.17
C VAL A 21 -10.21 -1.05 -12.43
N ASP A 22 -11.13 -0.33 -13.08
CA ASP A 22 -11.78 -0.76 -14.33
C ASP A 22 -12.37 -2.19 -14.33
N GLY A 23 -12.84 -2.66 -13.16
CA GLY A 23 -13.40 -4.00 -13.00
C GLY A 23 -12.37 -5.12 -12.80
N GLU A 24 -11.08 -4.79 -12.88
CA GLU A 24 -9.96 -5.66 -12.53
C GLU A 24 -9.60 -5.51 -11.04
N ARG A 25 -9.09 -6.59 -10.44
CA ARG A 25 -8.72 -6.64 -9.03
C ARG A 25 -7.36 -7.29 -8.86
N TYR A 26 -6.40 -6.53 -8.35
CA TYR A 26 -5.00 -6.93 -8.23
C TYR A 26 -4.57 -7.08 -6.78
N PRO A 27 -3.83 -8.14 -6.42
CA PRO A 27 -3.26 -8.27 -5.08
C PRO A 27 -2.24 -7.15 -4.86
N ALA A 28 -2.30 -6.50 -3.71
CA ALA A 28 -1.46 -5.33 -3.44
C ALA A 28 -1.04 -5.23 -1.97
N ALA A 29 0.13 -4.63 -1.75
CA ALA A 29 0.56 -4.13 -0.45
C ALA A 29 0.21 -2.64 -0.34
N HIS A 30 -0.53 -2.25 0.70
CA HIS A 30 -0.90 -0.86 0.95
C HIS A 30 -0.09 -0.30 2.10
N SER A 31 0.67 0.76 1.87
CA SER A 31 1.41 1.52 2.88
C SER A 31 0.63 2.78 3.26
N VAL A 32 0.23 2.88 4.53
CA VAL A 32 -0.46 4.05 5.08
C VAL A 32 0.53 4.80 5.98
N GLY A 33 0.73 6.09 5.73
CA GLY A 33 1.66 6.89 6.52
C GLY A 33 1.63 8.38 6.24
N ILE A 34 2.66 9.08 6.71
CA ILE A 34 2.81 10.53 6.58
C ILE A 34 4.07 10.81 5.74
N ASN A 35 3.98 11.74 4.79
CA ASN A 35 5.15 12.25 4.10
C ASN A 35 5.75 13.40 4.92
N GLU A 36 6.77 13.11 5.75
CA GLU A 36 7.42 14.10 6.63
C GLU A 36 8.19 15.20 5.86
N THR A 37 8.45 15.02 4.56
CA THR A 37 9.26 15.94 3.75
C THR A 37 8.53 17.23 3.39
N PHE A 38 7.19 17.21 3.42
CA PHE A 38 6.37 18.38 3.12
C PHE A 38 5.47 18.63 4.32
N GLN A 39 5.78 19.68 5.10
CA GLN A 39 5.14 20.07 6.37
C GLN A 39 3.61 20.28 6.35
N ALA A 40 2.92 19.96 5.26
CA ALA A 40 1.48 20.14 5.08
C ALA A 40 0.81 19.01 4.28
N VAL A 41 1.41 17.81 4.13
CA VAL A 41 0.74 16.71 3.41
C VAL A 41 -0.08 15.87 4.40
N PRO A 42 -1.40 15.70 4.16
CA PRO A 42 -2.22 14.77 4.93
C PRO A 42 -1.70 13.33 4.78
N ARG A 43 -2.15 12.42 5.64
CA ARG A 43 -1.83 10.99 5.51
C ARG A 43 -2.01 10.51 4.07
N LEU A 44 -1.04 9.73 3.59
CA LEU A 44 -0.99 9.15 2.26
C LEU A 44 -1.23 7.64 2.34
N VAL A 45 -1.88 7.10 1.32
CA VAL A 45 -1.88 5.67 1.05
C VAL A 45 -1.15 5.44 -0.27
N GLU A 46 -0.13 4.61 -0.23
CA GLU A 46 0.60 4.13 -1.40
C GLU A 46 0.27 2.64 -1.60
N SER A 47 0.04 2.22 -2.83
CA SER A 47 -0.30 0.84 -3.16
C SER A 47 0.72 0.27 -4.13
N HIS A 48 1.25 -0.91 -3.80
CA HIS A 48 2.16 -1.67 -4.65
C HIS A 48 1.45 -2.94 -5.11
N VAL A 49 1.11 -3.01 -6.40
CA VAL A 49 0.54 -4.23 -7.00
C VAL A 49 1.62 -5.29 -7.11
N LEU A 50 1.30 -6.50 -6.66
CA LEU A 50 2.24 -7.62 -6.68
C LEU A 50 2.41 -8.15 -8.10
N ASP A 51 3.66 -8.51 -8.43
CA ASP A 51 4.04 -9.26 -9.62
C ASP A 51 3.61 -8.60 -10.96
N ARG A 52 3.50 -7.26 -10.98
CA ARG A 52 3.20 -6.44 -12.17
C ARG A 52 4.12 -5.22 -12.24
N ASP A 53 4.60 -4.92 -13.44
CA ASP A 53 5.42 -3.74 -13.77
C ASP A 53 4.90 -2.95 -14.99
N ASP A 54 3.79 -3.40 -15.56
CA ASP A 54 3.18 -2.89 -16.80
C ASP A 54 1.93 -2.03 -16.57
N LEU A 55 1.55 -1.80 -15.32
CA LEU A 55 0.35 -1.03 -14.97
C LEU A 55 0.61 0.48 -15.03
N ASP A 56 -0.15 1.17 -15.87
CA ASP A 56 -0.25 2.63 -15.88
C ASP A 56 -1.59 3.08 -15.28
N LEU A 57 -1.55 3.54 -14.03
CA LEU A 57 -2.72 3.93 -13.26
C LEU A 57 -2.82 5.46 -13.08
N TYR A 58 -2.03 6.24 -13.82
CA TYR A 58 -2.11 7.70 -13.75
C TYR A 58 -3.49 8.19 -14.20
N ASP A 59 -4.00 9.18 -13.47
CA ASP A 59 -5.33 9.78 -13.65
C ASP A 59 -6.52 8.81 -13.52
N GLN A 60 -6.29 7.56 -13.09
CA GLN A 60 -7.34 6.58 -12.81
C GLN A 60 -7.92 6.73 -11.40
N VAL A 61 -9.22 6.45 -11.26
CA VAL A 61 -9.86 6.29 -9.95
C VAL A 61 -9.76 4.83 -9.55
N VAL A 62 -9.06 4.56 -8.43
CA VAL A 62 -8.87 3.21 -7.91
C VAL A 62 -9.57 3.05 -6.56
N THR A 63 -9.95 1.82 -6.22
CA THR A 63 -10.41 1.44 -4.88
C THR A 63 -9.35 0.58 -4.22
N LEU A 64 -9.00 0.91 -2.97
CA LEU A 64 -8.09 0.11 -2.16
C LEU A 64 -8.88 -0.65 -1.10
N GLU A 65 -8.85 -1.97 -1.17
CA GLU A 65 -9.46 -2.85 -0.17
C GLU A 65 -8.38 -3.34 0.79
N PHE A 66 -8.64 -3.25 2.10
CA PHE A 66 -7.74 -3.72 3.15
C PHE A 66 -8.19 -5.10 3.65
N THR A 67 -7.29 -6.07 3.66
CA THR A 67 -7.57 -7.45 4.13
C THR A 67 -6.97 -7.71 5.50
N ASP A 68 -5.67 -7.44 5.69
CA ASP A 68 -5.02 -7.67 6.99
C ASP A 68 -3.85 -6.71 7.23
N PHE A 69 -3.52 -6.48 8.50
CA PHE A 69 -2.37 -5.69 8.92
C PHE A 69 -1.10 -6.53 8.93
N ILE A 70 -0.07 -6.09 8.21
CA ILE A 70 1.21 -6.81 8.08
C ILE A 70 2.21 -6.34 9.12
N ARG A 71 2.40 -5.02 9.25
CA ARG A 71 3.29 -4.45 10.26
C ARG A 71 3.08 -2.95 10.46
N PRO A 72 3.51 -2.39 11.61
CA PRO A 72 3.56 -0.94 11.79
C PRO A 72 4.60 -0.29 10.87
N SER A 73 4.46 1.03 10.71
CA SER A 73 5.49 1.87 10.11
C SER A 73 6.83 1.72 10.85
N ALA A 74 7.92 1.66 10.10
CA ALA A 74 9.26 1.45 10.63
C ALA A 74 10.27 2.40 9.96
N LYS A 75 11.28 2.82 10.72
CA LYS A 75 12.45 3.53 10.20
C LYS A 75 13.55 2.52 9.89
N PHE A 76 14.25 2.71 8.79
CA PHE A 76 15.33 1.83 8.33
C PHE A 76 16.66 2.58 8.33
N ASN A 77 17.76 1.87 8.57
CA ASN A 77 19.10 2.48 8.65
C ASN A 77 19.77 2.62 7.27
N GLY A 78 19.06 2.27 6.20
CA GLY A 78 19.56 2.35 4.83
C GLY A 78 18.61 1.70 3.82
N VAL A 79 18.99 1.77 2.54
CA VAL A 79 18.19 1.22 1.44
C VAL A 79 18.14 -0.31 1.51
N ASP A 80 19.24 -0.97 1.88
CA ASP A 80 19.27 -2.44 1.96
C ASP A 80 18.29 -2.97 3.01
N ASP A 81 18.26 -2.37 4.20
CA ASP A 81 17.30 -2.68 5.27
C ASP A 81 15.86 -2.49 4.81
N LEU A 82 15.59 -1.40 4.08
CA LEU A 82 14.28 -1.09 3.53
C LEU A 82 13.85 -2.16 2.49
N VAL A 83 14.74 -2.52 1.57
CA VAL A 83 14.46 -3.53 0.52
C VAL A 83 14.18 -4.90 1.16
N VAL A 84 14.97 -5.30 2.16
CA VAL A 84 14.72 -6.55 2.90
C VAL A 84 13.35 -6.54 3.56
N ALA A 85 12.97 -5.43 4.19
CA ALA A 85 11.66 -5.30 4.81
C ALA A 85 10.52 -5.36 3.79
N ILE A 86 10.63 -4.63 2.67
CA ILE A 86 9.63 -4.64 1.59
C ILE A 86 9.44 -6.05 1.06
N ASN A 87 10.52 -6.77 0.75
CA ASN A 87 10.41 -8.13 0.22
C ASN A 87 9.70 -9.08 1.21
N ARG A 88 10.03 -8.97 2.50
CA ARG A 88 9.35 -9.74 3.55
C ARG A 88 7.87 -9.37 3.66
N ASP A 89 7.53 -8.09 3.53
CA ASP A 89 6.14 -7.64 3.53
C ASP A 89 5.37 -8.25 2.35
N LEU A 90 5.96 -8.25 1.14
CA LEU A 90 5.34 -8.83 -0.05
C LEU A 90 5.10 -10.34 0.10
N ASP A 91 6.04 -11.09 0.69
CA ASP A 91 5.86 -12.52 0.96
C ASP A 91 4.74 -12.80 1.97
N ASN A 92 4.61 -11.96 3.00
CA ASN A 92 3.49 -12.05 3.94
C ASN A 92 2.17 -11.72 3.25
N VAL A 93 2.13 -10.68 2.41
CA VAL A 93 0.92 -10.29 1.64
C VAL A 93 0.46 -11.44 0.75
N ARG A 94 1.37 -12.08 0.02
CA ARG A 94 1.05 -13.28 -0.78
C ARG A 94 0.40 -14.37 0.08
N THR A 95 0.98 -14.63 1.25
CA THR A 95 0.48 -15.66 2.17
C THR A 95 -0.93 -15.35 2.68
N VAL A 96 -1.18 -14.10 3.10
CA VAL A 96 -2.49 -13.65 3.61
C VAL A 96 -3.57 -13.71 2.54
N LEU A 97 -3.27 -13.24 1.33
CA LEU A 97 -4.26 -13.19 0.25
C LEU A 97 -4.57 -14.59 -0.32
N ALA A 98 -3.61 -15.50 -0.31
CA ALA A 98 -3.84 -16.90 -0.67
C ALA A 98 -4.77 -17.62 0.30
N ALA A 99 -4.75 -17.26 1.59
CA ALA A 99 -5.63 -17.85 2.61
C ALA A 99 -7.06 -17.30 2.59
N THR A 100 -7.30 -16.20 1.87
CA THR A 100 -8.59 -15.49 1.80
C THR A 100 -9.33 -15.75 0.47
N SER A 101 -8.77 -16.60 -0.39
CA SER A 101 -9.28 -16.94 -1.73
C SER A 101 -10.17 -18.19 -1.74
#